data_AF-A0A271J6D9-F1
#
_entry.id   AF-A0A271J6D9-F1
#
_cell.length_a   1.000
_cell.length_b   1.000
_cell.length_c   1.000
_cell.angle_alpha   90.00
_cell.angle_beta   90.00
_cell.angle_gamma   90.00
#
_symmetry.space_group_name_H-M   'P 1'
#
loop_
_entity.id
_entity.type
_entity.pdbx_description
1 polymer ?
#
loop_
_entity_poly.entity_id
_entity_poly.type
_entity_poly.pdbx_seq_one_letter_code
_entity_poly.pdbx_strand_id
1 'polypeptide(L)'
;MHVRITRLILLGLIVGAVVVGARLLLGTNDVPPTDRTLRTQPTETEVRAVLVTPEAERLPHKPGVLAVTLVEGVVPPAAVEAQVLTDEDCAPDAVGVSRCLNRLDVGGSEVAVRHPHRMHEVACLRPGETVRLIDRATYDAM
;
A
#
# COMPACT_ATOMS: atom_id res chain seq x y z
N MET A 1 -51.18 4.83 35.62
CA MET A 1 -52.43 4.88 34.82
C MET A 1 -52.05 4.93 33.35
N HIS A 2 -52.39 3.89 32.60
CA HIS A 2 -52.19 3.80 31.15
C HIS A 2 -53.44 4.29 30.44
N VAL A 3 -53.30 5.14 29.42
CA VAL A 3 -54.38 5.41 28.47
C VAL A 3 -53.86 5.10 27.08
N ARG A 4 -54.30 3.95 26.55
CA ARG A 4 -54.18 3.58 25.13
C ARG A 4 -55.40 4.17 24.41
N ILE A 5 -55.20 4.91 23.33
CA ILE A 5 -56.29 5.26 22.40
C ILE A 5 -55.90 4.79 21.01
N THR A 6 -56.62 3.76 20.58
CA THR A 6 -56.62 3.12 19.27
C THR A 6 -57.75 3.72 18.43
N ARG A 7 -57.54 4.00 17.14
CA ARG A 7 -58.53 4.02 16.02
C ARG A 7 -57.77 4.38 14.73
N LEU A 8 -57.42 3.44 13.83
CA LEU A 8 -58.21 2.73 12.82
C LEU A 8 -58.86 3.61 11.73
N ILE A 9 -58.37 3.40 10.49
CA ILE A 9 -59.09 3.28 9.21
C ILE A 9 -59.54 4.59 8.52
N LEU A 10 -59.08 4.85 7.28
CA LEU A 10 -59.81 4.49 6.04
C LEU A 10 -59.02 4.84 4.75
N LEU A 11 -59.04 3.87 3.83
CA LEU A 11 -58.71 3.94 2.40
C LEU A 11 -59.48 5.06 1.66
N GLY A 12 -58.92 5.52 0.52
CA GLY A 12 -59.68 6.28 -0.47
C GLY A 12 -58.90 6.57 -1.76
N LEU A 13 -58.91 5.61 -2.67
CA LEU A 13 -58.41 5.64 -4.05
C LEU A 13 -59.21 6.65 -4.90
N ILE A 14 -58.57 7.56 -5.64
CA ILE A 14 -59.20 8.25 -6.79
C ILE A 14 -58.27 8.23 -8.01
N VAL A 15 -58.75 7.51 -9.03
CA VAL A 15 -58.42 7.43 -10.46
C VAL A 15 -58.39 8.86 -11.06
N GLY A 16 -57.35 9.35 -11.75
CA GLY A 16 -56.93 8.97 -13.10
C GLY A 16 -57.59 9.85 -14.17
N ALA A 17 -56.83 10.71 -14.88
CA ALA A 17 -57.04 11.07 -16.31
C ALA A 17 -56.08 12.21 -16.80
N VAL A 18 -55.14 11.81 -17.66
CA VAL A 18 -54.75 12.42 -18.96
C VAL A 18 -54.86 13.94 -19.16
N VAL A 19 -53.71 14.61 -19.37
CA VAL A 19 -53.55 15.65 -20.40
C VAL A 19 -52.17 15.54 -21.05
N VAL A 20 -52.19 15.40 -22.38
CA VAL A 20 -51.07 15.43 -23.31
C VAL A 20 -50.58 16.88 -23.49
N GLY A 21 -49.26 17.08 -23.49
CA GLY A 21 -48.63 18.17 -24.25
C GLY A 21 -47.58 18.99 -23.52
N ALA A 22 -46.30 18.75 -23.85
CA ALA A 22 -45.31 19.78 -24.19
C ALA A 22 -43.92 19.14 -24.34
N ARG A 23 -43.30 19.35 -25.51
CA ARG A 23 -41.98 18.87 -25.90
C ARG A 23 -40.88 19.80 -25.39
N LEU A 24 -39.76 19.18 -24.99
CA LEU A 24 -38.39 19.70 -24.81
C LEU A 24 -38.20 20.81 -23.78
N LEU A 25 -37.34 20.55 -22.78
CA LEU A 25 -36.05 21.23 -22.58
C LEU A 25 -35.33 20.64 -21.37
N LEU A 26 -34.11 20.14 -21.60
CA LEU A 26 -32.93 20.16 -20.72
C LEU A 26 -32.95 19.37 -19.40
N GLY A 27 -32.01 18.42 -19.30
CA GLY A 27 -31.36 18.05 -18.05
C GLY A 27 -31.50 16.58 -17.65
N THR A 28 -30.93 15.64 -18.42
CA THR A 28 -30.54 14.37 -17.80
C THR A 28 -29.38 14.70 -16.86
N ASN A 29 -29.59 14.55 -15.55
CA ASN A 29 -28.51 14.53 -14.58
C ASN A 29 -27.78 13.18 -14.70
N ASP A 30 -27.18 12.93 -15.86
CA ASP A 30 -26.15 11.91 -15.98
C ASP A 30 -24.89 12.55 -15.42
N VAL A 31 -24.68 12.41 -14.11
CA VAL A 31 -23.37 12.65 -13.51
C VAL A 31 -22.47 11.58 -14.12
N PRO A 32 -21.51 11.93 -15.01
CA PRO A 32 -20.54 10.96 -15.47
C PRO A 32 -19.77 10.50 -14.22
N PRO A 33 -19.52 9.19 -14.03
CA PRO A 33 -18.54 8.78 -13.05
C PRO A 33 -17.26 9.50 -13.43
N THR A 34 -16.85 10.47 -12.62
CA THR A 34 -15.60 11.17 -12.83
C THR A 34 -14.55 10.08 -12.74
N ASP A 35 -14.01 9.78 -13.92
CA ASP A 35 -12.95 8.84 -14.17
C ASP A 35 -11.88 9.07 -13.12
N ARG A 36 -11.97 8.28 -12.06
CA ARG A 36 -10.95 8.19 -11.03
C ARG A 36 -9.84 7.50 -11.77
N THR A 37 -9.07 8.32 -12.51
CA THR A 37 -7.78 8.02 -13.12
C THR A 37 -7.31 6.77 -12.45
N LEU A 38 -7.42 5.65 -13.18
CA LEU A 38 -6.76 4.42 -12.84
C LEU A 38 -5.33 4.85 -12.59
N ARG A 39 -5.02 5.08 -11.31
CA ARG A 39 -3.66 5.15 -10.83
C ARG A 39 -3.23 3.75 -11.17
N THR A 40 -2.56 3.59 -12.31
CA THR A 40 -1.85 2.38 -12.69
C THR A 40 -1.08 2.03 -11.44
N GLN A 41 -1.59 1.09 -10.66
CA GLN A 41 -0.84 0.55 -9.56
C GLN A 41 0.40 0.00 -10.25
N PRO A 42 1.62 0.37 -9.80
CA PRO A 42 2.82 -0.24 -10.33
C PRO A 42 2.57 -1.74 -10.34
N THR A 43 2.65 -2.34 -11.53
CA THR A 43 2.51 -3.78 -11.69
C THR A 43 3.41 -4.40 -10.63
N GLU A 44 2.86 -5.30 -9.84
CA GLU A 44 3.46 -5.99 -8.70
C GLU A 44 4.56 -6.96 -9.15
N THR A 45 5.48 -6.49 -10.00
CA THR A 45 6.41 -7.32 -10.78
C THR A 45 7.74 -6.61 -11.04
N GLU A 46 8.06 -5.55 -10.30
CA GLU A 46 9.44 -5.06 -10.26
C GLU A 46 10.08 -5.53 -8.96
N VAL A 47 10.94 -6.56 -9.07
CA VAL A 47 11.73 -7.08 -7.96
C VAL A 47 12.59 -5.93 -7.41
N ARG A 48 12.30 -5.52 -6.18
CA ARG A 48 13.04 -4.44 -5.50
C ARG A 48 14.48 -4.87 -5.23
N ALA A 49 15.41 -3.95 -5.42
CA ALA A 49 16.81 -4.17 -5.08
C ALA A 49 17.07 -3.80 -3.61
N VAL A 50 17.92 -4.56 -2.94
CA VAL A 50 18.32 -4.35 -1.54
C VAL A 50 19.85 -4.27 -1.46
N LEU A 51 20.35 -3.15 -0.94
CA LEU A 51 21.74 -2.98 -0.54
C LEU A 51 21.87 -3.17 0.98
N VAL A 52 22.67 -4.14 1.41
CA VAL A 52 23.00 -4.32 2.83
C VAL A 52 24.25 -3.51 3.17
N THR A 53 24.13 -2.51 4.04
CA THR A 53 25.21 -1.58 4.39
C THR A 53 25.03 -0.97 5.79
N PRO A 54 26.13 -0.74 6.55
CA PRO A 54 26.05 0.00 7.82
C PRO A 54 25.63 1.47 7.66
N GLU A 55 25.61 1.99 6.44
CA GLU A 55 25.34 3.40 6.13
C GLU A 55 23.91 3.66 5.68
N ALA A 56 23.00 2.67 5.77
CA ALA A 56 21.68 2.72 5.15
C ALA A 56 20.89 4.00 5.49
N GLU A 57 20.92 4.45 6.75
CA GLU A 57 20.23 5.67 7.19
C GLU A 57 20.76 6.97 6.56
N ARG A 58 21.99 6.96 6.04
CA ARG A 58 22.65 8.15 5.47
C ARG A 58 22.62 8.17 3.95
N LEU A 59 22.25 7.06 3.32
CA LEU A 59 22.21 6.96 1.88
C LEU A 59 20.98 7.70 1.32
N PRO A 60 21.12 8.39 0.18
CA PRO A 60 19.97 8.99 -0.48
C PRO A 60 19.00 7.89 -0.96
N HIS A 61 17.71 8.19 -0.91
CA HIS A 61 16.71 7.32 -1.52
C HIS A 61 16.91 7.27 -3.04
N LYS A 62 16.93 6.06 -3.60
CA LYS A 62 16.93 5.82 -5.05
C LYS A 62 15.69 4.97 -5.41
N PRO A 63 14.87 5.37 -6.40
CA PRO A 63 13.72 4.58 -6.80
C PRO A 63 14.11 3.13 -7.12
N GLY A 64 13.34 2.17 -6.62
CA GLY A 64 13.58 0.74 -6.85
C GLY A 64 14.66 0.10 -5.99
N VAL A 65 15.34 0.86 -5.12
CA VAL A 65 16.42 0.38 -4.25
C VAL A 65 16.18 0.72 -2.79
N LEU A 66 16.34 -0.28 -1.93
CA LEU A 66 16.23 -0.15 -0.49
C LEU A 66 17.61 -0.36 0.13
N ALA A 67 18.05 0.59 0.95
CA ALA A 67 19.25 0.40 1.78
C ALA A 67 18.82 -0.13 3.15
N VAL A 68 19.47 -1.19 3.61
CA VAL A 68 19.20 -1.82 4.91
C VAL A 68 20.48 -2.01 5.70
N THR A 69 20.40 -1.94 7.03
CA THR A 69 21.53 -2.20 7.92
C THR A 69 21.46 -3.61 8.47
N LEU A 70 22.54 -4.37 8.34
CA LEU A 70 22.68 -5.69 8.97
C LEU A 70 22.68 -5.56 10.50
N VAL A 71 21.81 -6.32 11.15
CA VAL A 71 21.71 -6.42 12.61
C VAL A 71 22.33 -7.73 13.09
N GLU A 72 22.02 -8.84 12.40
CA GLU A 72 22.43 -10.18 12.78
C GLU A 72 22.62 -11.06 11.54
N GLY A 73 23.51 -12.05 11.64
CA GLY A 73 23.79 -13.01 10.57
C GLY A 73 24.92 -12.56 9.63
N VAL A 74 25.09 -13.31 8.55
CA VAL A 74 26.10 -13.05 7.52
C VAL A 74 25.43 -13.18 6.16
N VAL A 75 25.53 -12.13 5.34
CA VAL A 75 25.10 -12.21 3.93
C VAL A 75 26.19 -12.95 3.14
N PRO A 76 25.90 -14.11 2.54
CA PRO A 76 26.87 -14.82 1.72
C PRO A 76 27.34 -13.94 0.55
N PRO A 77 28.65 -13.83 0.24
CA PRO A 77 29.13 -12.94 -0.81
C PRO A 77 28.58 -13.20 -2.22
N ALA A 78 28.14 -14.43 -2.49
CA ALA A 78 27.57 -14.84 -3.78
C ALA A 78 26.04 -14.78 -3.80
N ALA A 79 25.39 -14.33 -2.73
CA ALA A 79 23.95 -14.22 -2.67
C ALA A 79 23.45 -13.07 -3.56
N VAL A 80 22.49 -13.38 -4.43
CA VAL A 80 21.88 -12.42 -5.38
C VAL A 80 20.41 -12.15 -5.08
N GLU A 81 19.79 -12.96 -4.24
CA GLU A 81 18.38 -12.88 -3.87
C GLU A 81 18.20 -13.21 -2.40
N ALA A 82 17.10 -12.70 -1.83
CA ALA A 82 16.64 -13.04 -0.49
C ALA A 82 15.11 -13.09 -0.46
N GLN A 83 14.56 -13.96 0.39
CA GLN A 83 13.14 -13.96 0.70
C GLN A 83 12.91 -13.26 2.04
N VAL A 84 11.98 -12.31 2.08
CA VAL A 84 11.57 -11.64 3.33
C VAL A 84 10.69 -12.58 4.14
N LEU A 85 11.08 -12.86 5.38
CA LEU A 85 10.39 -13.77 6.29
C LEU A 85 9.46 -13.03 7.23
N THR A 86 9.87 -11.87 7.74
CA THR A 86 9.11 -11.09 8.75
C THR A 86 9.16 -9.58 8.49
N ASP A 87 8.20 -8.85 9.06
CA ASP A 87 8.08 -7.39 9.07
C ASP A 87 7.77 -6.84 10.49
N GLU A 88 8.72 -6.99 11.38
CA GLU A 88 8.60 -6.61 12.79
C GLU A 88 8.99 -5.14 13.02
N ASP A 89 8.54 -4.56 14.14
CA ASP A 89 8.91 -3.20 14.58
C ASP A 89 8.73 -2.09 13.52
N CYS A 90 7.69 -2.20 12.69
CA CYS A 90 7.50 -1.31 11.54
C CYS A 90 6.85 0.04 11.86
N ALA A 91 6.44 0.30 13.10
CA ALA A 91 5.81 1.57 13.45
C ALA A 91 6.76 2.75 13.15
N PRO A 92 6.27 3.82 12.50
CA PRO A 92 7.09 4.99 12.25
C PRO A 92 7.34 5.76 13.55
N ASP A 93 8.48 6.43 13.62
CA ASP A 93 8.74 7.43 14.65
C ASP A 93 7.92 8.72 14.43
N ALA A 94 8.11 9.70 15.32
CA ALA A 94 7.38 10.96 15.32
C ALA A 94 7.56 11.79 14.03
N VAL A 95 8.59 11.50 13.22
CA VAL A 95 8.84 12.17 11.93
C VAL A 95 8.46 11.31 10.73
N GLY A 96 7.78 10.18 10.97
CA GLY A 96 7.27 9.31 9.90
C GLY A 96 8.31 8.32 9.35
N VAL A 97 9.45 8.14 10.02
CA VAL A 97 10.50 7.20 9.62
C VAL A 97 10.29 5.87 10.34
N SER A 98 10.11 4.80 9.57
CA SER A 98 10.13 3.43 10.07
C SER A 98 11.55 2.87 10.02
N ARG A 99 11.85 1.95 10.93
CA ARG A 99 13.06 1.14 10.95
C ARG A 99 12.68 -0.32 11.14
N CYS A 100 11.77 -0.83 10.31
CA CYS A 100 11.32 -2.24 10.37
C CYS A 100 12.50 -3.18 10.57
N LEU A 101 12.33 -4.14 11.48
CA LEU A 101 13.18 -5.32 11.57
C LEU A 101 12.64 -6.37 10.62
N ASN A 102 13.44 -6.77 9.64
CA ASN A 102 13.09 -7.83 8.71
C ASN A 102 14.07 -8.99 8.90
N ARG A 103 13.55 -10.21 9.06
CA ARG A 103 14.33 -11.44 8.85
C ARG A 103 14.27 -11.81 7.39
N LEU A 104 15.41 -12.16 6.80
CA LEU A 104 15.53 -12.57 5.41
C LEU A 104 16.15 -13.96 5.35
N ASP A 105 15.62 -14.84 4.51
CA ASP A 105 16.31 -16.06 4.09
C ASP A 105 17.20 -15.73 2.88
N VAL A 106 18.50 -15.92 3.05
CA VAL A 106 19.53 -15.67 2.06
C VAL A 106 20.24 -16.98 1.76
N GLY A 107 19.75 -17.72 0.77
CA GLY A 107 20.33 -19.00 0.36
C GLY A 107 20.32 -20.07 1.46
N GLY A 108 19.30 -20.07 2.32
CA GLY A 108 19.16 -20.98 3.46
C GLY A 108 19.74 -20.43 4.78
N SER A 109 20.30 -19.22 4.78
CA SER A 109 20.82 -18.55 5.97
C SER A 109 19.91 -17.40 6.37
N GLU A 110 19.46 -17.37 7.63
CA GLU A 110 18.67 -16.26 8.14
C GLU A 110 19.57 -15.07 8.51
N VAL A 111 19.19 -13.88 8.06
CA VAL A 111 19.82 -12.60 8.43
C VAL A 111 18.76 -11.62 8.91
N ALA A 112 19.10 -10.80 9.91
CA ALA A 112 18.22 -9.74 10.39
C ALA A 112 18.73 -8.39 9.90
N VAL A 113 17.84 -7.57 9.34
CA VAL A 113 18.17 -6.24 8.84
C VAL A 113 17.20 -5.19 9.36
N ARG A 114 17.67 -3.94 9.49
CA ARG A 114 16.83 -2.76 9.72
C ARG A 114 16.67 -2.01 8.42
N HIS A 115 15.43 -1.74 8.02
CA HIS A 115 15.11 -0.97 6.82
C HIS A 115 14.63 0.44 7.20
N PRO A 116 15.54 1.41 7.33
CA PRO A 116 15.18 2.81 7.59
C PRO A 116 14.53 3.42 6.34
N HIS A 117 13.29 3.90 6.45
CA HIS A 117 12.63 4.58 5.35
C HIS A 117 11.48 5.48 5.82
N ARG A 118 11.15 6.52 5.05
CA ARG A 118 9.96 7.33 5.26
C ARG A 118 8.74 6.58 4.74
N MET A 119 7.79 6.26 5.63
CA MET A 119 6.62 5.43 5.27
C MET A 119 5.69 6.07 4.22
N HIS A 120 5.79 7.38 4.00
CA HIS A 120 5.03 8.07 2.95
C HIS A 120 5.71 8.07 1.58
N GLU A 121 7.00 7.69 1.51
CA GLU A 121 7.79 7.64 0.27
C GLU A 121 8.00 6.19 -0.19
N VAL A 122 8.28 5.29 0.76
CA VAL A 122 8.71 3.92 0.51
C VAL A 122 7.87 2.97 1.35
N ALA A 123 7.41 1.87 0.76
CA ALA A 123 6.73 0.82 1.50
C ALA A 123 7.74 -0.11 2.20
N CYS A 124 7.36 -0.64 3.36
CA CYS A 124 8.13 -1.67 4.05
C CYS A 124 8.40 -2.90 3.16
N LEU A 125 9.42 -3.68 3.52
CA LEU A 125 9.58 -5.05 3.06
C LEU A 125 8.44 -5.89 3.65
N ARG A 126 7.87 -6.81 2.88
CA ARG A 126 6.71 -7.62 3.30
C ARG A 126 7.05 -9.11 3.33
N PRO A 127 6.51 -9.90 4.28
CA PRO A 127 6.70 -11.34 4.30
C PRO A 127 6.27 -11.98 2.97
N GLY A 128 7.10 -12.89 2.46
CA GLY A 128 6.90 -13.59 1.18
C GLY A 128 7.47 -12.86 -0.04
N GLU A 129 7.90 -11.61 0.09
CA GLU A 129 8.56 -10.87 -0.99
C GLU A 129 9.94 -11.45 -1.29
N THR A 130 10.25 -11.62 -2.58
CA THR A 130 11.62 -11.87 -3.06
C THR A 130 12.26 -10.56 -3.49
N VAL A 131 13.45 -10.28 -2.97
CA VAL A 131 14.25 -9.10 -3.31
C VAL A 131 15.56 -9.49 -3.95
N ARG A 132 16.09 -8.62 -4.82
CA ARG A 132 17.42 -8.79 -5.42
C ARG A 132 18.46 -8.13 -4.52
N LEU A 133 19.46 -8.86 -4.09
CA LEU A 133 20.60 -8.29 -3.38
C LEU A 133 21.56 -7.64 -4.39
N ILE A 134 22.02 -6.44 -4.08
CA ILE A 134 23.00 -5.71 -4.90
C ILE A 134 24.19 -5.27 -4.05
N ASP A 135 25.34 -5.08 -4.70
CA ASP A 135 26.53 -4.53 -4.06
C ASP A 135 26.54 -2.99 -4.09
N ARG A 136 27.53 -2.41 -3.40
CA ARG A 136 27.69 -0.96 -3.34
C ARG A 136 27.97 -0.34 -4.71
N ALA A 137 28.77 -1.01 -5.54
CA ALA A 137 29.11 -0.51 -6.87
C ALA A 137 27.86 -0.38 -7.77
N THR A 138 26.97 -1.38 -7.73
CA THR A 138 25.70 -1.38 -8.43
C THR A 138 24.78 -0.28 -7.91
N TYR A 139 24.69 -0.09 -6.59
CA TYR A 139 23.92 1.02 -6.01
C TYR A 139 24.44 2.38 -6.48
N ASP A 140 25.75 2.62 -6.46
CA ASP A 140 26.33 3.91 -6.82
C ASP A 140 26.14 4.25 -8.31
N ALA A 141 26.03 3.22 -9.17
CA ALA A 141 25.83 3.38 -10.61
C ALA A 141 24.38 3.69 -11.05
N MET A 142 23.40 3.56 -10.15
CA MET A 142 21.99 3.89 -10.39
C MET A 142 21.71 5.39 -10.23
#